data_AF-R7JIX8-F1
#
_entry.id   AF-R7JIX8-F1
#
_cell.length_a   1.000
_cell.length_b   1.000
_cell.length_c   1.000
_cell.angle_alpha   90.00
_cell.angle_beta   90.00
_cell.angle_gamma   90.00
#
_symmetry.space_group_name_H-M   'P 1'
#
loop_
_entity.id
_entity.type
_entity.pdbx_description
1 polymer ?
#
loop_
_entity_poly.entity_id
_entity_poly.type
_entity_poly.pdbx_seq_one_letter_code
_entity_poly.pdbx_strand_id
1 'polypeptide(L)'
;MKKEKLANVDELQSYMIRKAEEFLNSKGRHLIGWDEILEGGLAPEATVMSWRGEAAGFKSARMGHDVIMTPGNYMYFDFYQADPRYQPVAIGGYTPIRKVYSYNPIPQDSLTAEEAKHFLGVQANTWTEYIPTPEHLEYMMFPRALAVAEIGWTPQEKRDWQDFKPRVNAHIPVLQRMGLNPFPLSNELEFDMVVDTLQKEIRVTMDAEKYPAEIRYTTDGSTPTASSPIYQEPIVVKDSARIVAGIFVNGQLQDRVSEQRVDYHKGIGKNIRFNSRLYPGYMAGGMNAIIDGYRGGLTYLDQRWQGYTDNLDCIIDLGEVMDLHQVSSKWMQLKGPWVFQPEQVEILTSEDGKNFTSQGVIPTTVSRENPDLIFQEYTFNGNWKARYLQVKAKNSPKGGFIFVDEVVIW
;
A
#
# COMPACT_ATOMS: atom_id res chain seq x y z
N MET A 1 29.14 -23.88 16.02
CA MET A 1 29.75 -22.54 16.22
C MET A 1 31.19 -22.63 16.71
N LYS A 2 31.50 -22.95 17.98
CA LYS A 2 32.90 -22.99 18.48
C LYS A 2 33.86 -23.84 17.64
N LYS A 3 33.45 -25.06 17.24
CA LYS A 3 34.24 -25.96 16.39
C LYS A 3 34.60 -25.32 15.03
N GLU A 4 33.59 -24.71 14.40
CA GLU A 4 33.68 -24.10 13.06
C GLU A 4 34.10 -22.61 13.12
N LYS A 5 34.46 -22.10 14.32
CA LYS A 5 34.87 -20.70 14.58
C LYS A 5 33.86 -19.62 14.12
N LEU A 6 32.57 -19.92 14.18
CA LEU A 6 31.51 -18.98 13.81
C LEU A 6 31.25 -17.97 14.95
N ALA A 7 31.18 -16.68 14.60
CA ALA A 7 31.08 -15.57 15.56
C ALA A 7 29.65 -15.31 16.06
N ASN A 8 28.63 -15.54 15.23
CA ASN A 8 27.23 -15.23 15.54
C ASN A 8 26.25 -16.23 14.85
N VAL A 9 24.96 -16.08 15.11
CA VAL A 9 23.92 -16.97 14.58
C VAL A 9 23.70 -16.81 13.08
N ASP A 10 23.97 -15.64 12.51
CA ASP A 10 23.86 -15.38 11.07
C ASP A 10 24.94 -16.19 10.31
N GLU A 11 26.16 -16.25 10.85
CA GLU A 11 27.21 -17.13 10.34
C GLU A 11 26.86 -18.62 10.47
N LEU A 12 26.08 -19.00 11.49
CA LEU A 12 25.57 -20.37 11.62
C LEU A 12 24.54 -20.72 10.54
N GLN A 13 23.65 -19.78 10.20
CA GLN A 13 22.73 -19.90 9.07
C GLN A 13 23.53 -20.07 7.78
N SER A 14 24.44 -19.15 7.46
CA SER A 14 25.28 -19.22 6.26
C SER A 14 26.07 -20.53 6.16
N TYR A 15 26.66 -21.01 7.27
CA TYR A 15 27.36 -22.30 7.29
C TYR A 15 26.45 -23.48 6.89
N MET A 16 25.22 -23.52 7.40
CA MET A 16 24.26 -24.57 7.05
C MET A 16 23.81 -24.48 5.58
N ILE A 17 23.56 -23.27 5.08
CA ILE A 17 23.18 -23.05 3.69
C ILE A 17 24.32 -23.49 2.74
N ARG A 18 25.57 -23.14 3.04
CA ARG A 18 26.75 -23.59 2.27
C ARG A 18 26.88 -25.11 2.25
N LYS A 19 26.69 -25.78 3.38
CA LYS A 19 26.70 -27.25 3.45
C LYS A 19 25.62 -27.88 2.57
N ALA A 20 24.43 -27.28 2.53
CA ALA A 20 23.34 -27.74 1.68
C ALA A 20 23.67 -27.52 0.18
N GLU A 21 24.20 -26.35 -0.19
CA GLU A 21 24.63 -26.05 -1.56
C GLU A 21 25.73 -27.02 -2.04
N GLU A 22 26.80 -27.22 -1.26
CA GLU A 22 27.88 -28.16 -1.59
C GLU A 22 27.33 -29.57 -1.88
N PHE A 23 26.38 -30.03 -1.07
CA PHE A 23 25.74 -31.32 -1.25
C PHE A 23 24.88 -31.35 -2.53
N LEU A 24 24.06 -30.34 -2.77
CA LEU A 24 23.19 -30.25 -3.95
C LEU A 24 24.02 -30.16 -5.24
N ASN A 25 25.06 -29.35 -5.25
CA ASN A 25 25.99 -29.20 -6.37
C ASN A 25 26.70 -30.53 -6.68
N SER A 26 27.08 -31.31 -5.65
CA SER A 26 27.62 -32.67 -5.83
C SER A 26 26.65 -33.65 -6.53
N LYS A 27 25.37 -33.28 -6.65
CA LYS A 27 24.31 -34.02 -7.32
C LYS A 27 23.79 -33.32 -8.59
N GLY A 28 24.47 -32.27 -9.07
CA GLY A 28 24.06 -31.50 -10.23
C GLY A 28 22.74 -30.75 -10.03
N ARG A 29 22.46 -30.29 -8.81
CA ARG A 29 21.29 -29.48 -8.45
C ARG A 29 21.74 -28.11 -7.95
N HIS A 30 21.01 -27.06 -8.29
CA HIS A 30 21.28 -25.70 -7.83
C HIS A 30 20.32 -25.31 -6.69
N LEU A 31 20.84 -24.56 -5.72
CA LEU A 31 20.06 -24.07 -4.58
C LEU A 31 19.30 -22.79 -4.96
N ILE A 32 18.01 -22.75 -4.60
CA ILE A 32 17.22 -21.51 -4.51
C ILE A 32 16.87 -21.31 -3.03
N GLY A 33 17.07 -20.11 -2.51
CA GLY A 33 16.68 -19.76 -1.15
C GLY A 33 16.06 -18.37 -1.07
N TRP A 34 15.21 -18.17 -0.06
CA TRP A 34 14.67 -16.85 0.27
C TRP A 34 15.78 -15.86 0.60
N ASP A 35 15.53 -14.57 0.41
CA ASP A 35 16.53 -13.51 0.51
C ASP A 35 17.27 -13.41 1.86
N GLU A 36 16.78 -14.04 2.93
CA GLU A 36 17.49 -14.21 4.20
C GLU A 36 18.83 -14.95 4.05
N ILE A 37 19.02 -15.76 3.00
CA ILE A 37 20.30 -16.44 2.78
C ILE A 37 21.46 -15.46 2.49
N LEU A 38 21.17 -14.18 2.23
CA LEU A 38 22.14 -13.08 2.17
C LEU A 38 22.83 -12.81 3.51
N GLU A 39 22.18 -13.14 4.62
CA GLU A 39 22.67 -12.87 5.97
C GLU A 39 23.80 -13.86 6.32
N GLY A 40 24.98 -13.34 6.70
CA GLY A 40 26.18 -14.16 6.98
C GLY A 40 27.05 -14.51 5.76
N GLY A 41 26.65 -14.11 4.55
CA GLY A 41 27.40 -14.27 3.30
C GLY A 41 26.89 -15.44 2.44
N LEU A 42 26.69 -15.19 1.13
CA LEU A 42 26.08 -16.15 0.22
C LEU A 42 27.00 -17.33 -0.09
N ALA A 43 26.35 -18.42 -0.46
CA ALA A 43 26.95 -19.54 -1.14
C ALA A 43 27.14 -19.15 -2.64
N PRO A 44 28.29 -19.43 -3.28
CA PRO A 44 28.71 -18.74 -4.52
C PRO A 44 27.76 -18.91 -5.72
N GLU A 45 26.97 -19.98 -5.76
CA GLU A 45 26.10 -20.32 -6.90
C GLU A 45 24.61 -20.25 -6.55
N ALA A 46 24.26 -19.77 -5.36
CA ALA A 46 22.88 -19.75 -4.91
C ALA A 46 22.06 -18.71 -5.70
N THR A 47 20.87 -19.12 -6.10
CA THR A 47 19.82 -18.24 -6.64
C THR A 47 18.98 -17.69 -5.49
N VAL A 48 18.69 -16.39 -5.51
CA VAL A 48 17.96 -15.69 -4.45
C VAL A 48 16.51 -15.43 -4.86
N MET A 49 15.57 -15.79 -3.99
CA MET A 49 14.15 -15.47 -4.13
C MET A 49 13.79 -14.26 -3.25
N SER A 50 13.56 -13.10 -3.87
CA SER A 50 13.36 -11.83 -3.16
C SER A 50 11.89 -11.63 -2.77
N TRP A 51 11.58 -11.74 -1.47
CA TRP A 51 10.20 -11.71 -0.99
C TRP A 51 9.90 -10.54 -0.05
N ARG A 52 10.88 -10.09 0.75
CA ARG A 52 10.74 -8.95 1.68
C ARG A 52 10.67 -7.59 0.98
N GLY A 53 10.65 -7.58 -0.35
CA GLY A 53 10.68 -6.41 -1.21
C GLY A 53 11.61 -6.63 -2.40
N GLU A 54 11.97 -5.54 -3.07
CA GLU A 54 12.82 -5.60 -4.28
C GLU A 54 14.32 -5.41 -3.97
N ALA A 55 14.62 -4.73 -2.85
CA ALA A 55 15.98 -4.31 -2.52
C ALA A 55 16.96 -5.48 -2.40
N ALA A 56 16.51 -6.61 -1.86
CA ALA A 56 17.35 -7.79 -1.71
C ALA A 56 17.67 -8.46 -3.06
N GLY A 57 16.69 -8.51 -3.98
CA GLY A 57 16.90 -8.93 -5.36
C GLY A 57 17.92 -8.06 -6.09
N PHE A 58 17.76 -6.74 -6.05
CA PHE A 58 18.72 -5.82 -6.67
C PHE A 58 20.13 -5.95 -6.08
N LYS A 59 20.23 -6.11 -4.76
CA LYS A 59 21.52 -6.35 -4.09
C LYS A 59 22.16 -7.67 -4.56
N SER A 60 21.37 -8.74 -4.70
CA SER A 60 21.84 -10.06 -5.11
C SER A 60 22.35 -10.07 -6.55
N ALA A 61 21.62 -9.43 -7.47
CA ALA A 61 22.05 -9.29 -8.86
C ALA A 61 23.36 -8.50 -9.00
N ARG A 62 23.54 -7.41 -8.23
CA ARG A 62 24.79 -6.64 -8.17
C ARG A 62 25.98 -7.45 -7.63
N MET A 63 25.70 -8.49 -6.85
CA MET A 63 26.70 -9.44 -6.35
C MET A 63 26.96 -10.60 -7.33
N GLY A 64 26.28 -10.64 -8.48
CA GLY A 64 26.42 -11.67 -9.50
C GLY A 64 25.60 -12.93 -9.26
N HIS A 65 24.61 -12.88 -8.35
CA HIS A 65 23.71 -14.00 -8.07
C HIS A 65 22.42 -13.88 -8.87
N ASP A 66 21.95 -15.02 -9.36
CA ASP A 66 20.66 -15.11 -10.03
C ASP A 66 19.50 -14.83 -9.06
N VAL A 67 18.42 -14.25 -9.58
CA VAL A 67 17.30 -13.73 -8.80
C VAL A 67 15.97 -14.17 -9.40
N ILE A 68 15.05 -14.60 -8.51
CA ILE A 68 13.63 -14.77 -8.80
C ILE A 68 12.86 -13.74 -7.97
N MET A 69 12.10 -12.87 -8.62
CA MET A 69 11.37 -11.81 -7.93
C MET A 69 9.99 -12.30 -7.48
N THR A 70 9.77 -12.29 -6.16
CA THR A 70 8.49 -12.62 -5.51
C THR A 70 8.09 -11.58 -4.45
N PRO A 71 8.22 -10.27 -4.68
CA PRO A 71 8.07 -9.26 -3.63
C PRO A 71 6.64 -9.24 -3.07
N GLY A 72 6.52 -9.25 -1.75
CA GLY A 72 5.24 -9.30 -1.02
C GLY A 72 4.20 -8.27 -1.47
N ASN A 73 4.64 -7.08 -1.86
CA ASN A 73 3.72 -6.01 -2.27
C ASN A 73 2.99 -6.27 -3.60
N TYR A 74 3.50 -7.18 -4.44
CA TYR A 74 2.97 -7.44 -5.78
C TYR A 74 2.62 -8.91 -6.02
N MET A 75 3.33 -9.82 -5.36
CA MET A 75 3.37 -11.25 -5.70
C MET A 75 2.83 -12.16 -4.59
N TYR A 76 2.17 -11.61 -3.56
CA TYR A 76 1.54 -12.41 -2.51
C TYR A 76 0.03 -12.44 -2.72
N PHE A 77 -0.47 -13.63 -3.05
CA PHE A 77 -1.87 -13.88 -3.39
C PHE A 77 -2.68 -14.39 -2.21
N ASP A 78 -2.05 -14.65 -1.08
CA ASP A 78 -2.69 -14.82 0.23
C ASP A 78 -3.17 -13.48 0.82
N PHE A 79 -2.88 -12.35 0.17
CA PHE A 79 -3.39 -11.02 0.53
C PHE A 79 -4.74 -10.73 -0.11
N TYR A 80 -5.53 -9.85 0.54
CA TYR A 80 -6.80 -9.37 0.00
C TYR A 80 -6.65 -8.82 -1.44
N GLN A 81 -7.61 -9.09 -2.31
CA GLN A 81 -7.66 -8.58 -3.68
C GLN A 81 -8.84 -7.63 -3.96
N ALA A 82 -9.69 -7.43 -2.96
CA ALA A 82 -10.79 -6.46 -2.91
C ALA A 82 -10.97 -6.01 -1.45
N ASP A 83 -11.92 -5.11 -1.16
CA ASP A 83 -12.06 -4.53 0.18
C ASP A 83 -12.16 -5.59 1.30
N PRO A 84 -11.19 -5.64 2.23
CA PRO A 84 -11.12 -6.64 3.29
C PRO A 84 -12.39 -6.79 4.12
N ARG A 85 -13.20 -5.73 4.23
CA ARG A 85 -14.46 -5.72 5.02
C ARG A 85 -15.53 -6.65 4.46
N TYR A 86 -15.35 -7.12 3.22
CA TYR A 86 -16.37 -7.87 2.47
C TYR A 86 -15.81 -9.11 1.78
N GLN A 87 -14.58 -9.48 2.12
CA GLN A 87 -13.88 -10.63 1.57
C GLN A 87 -13.73 -11.73 2.62
N PRO A 88 -13.50 -12.99 2.20
CA PRO A 88 -13.03 -14.02 3.11
C PRO A 88 -11.80 -13.54 3.88
N VAL A 89 -11.67 -13.96 5.15
CA VAL A 89 -10.52 -13.59 5.98
C VAL A 89 -9.23 -14.00 5.28
N ALA A 90 -8.32 -13.04 5.13
CA ALA A 90 -6.97 -13.22 4.62
C ALA A 90 -5.94 -12.71 5.66
N ILE A 91 -4.67 -13.05 5.49
CA ILE A 91 -3.60 -12.67 6.43
C ILE A 91 -3.44 -11.14 6.57
N GLY A 92 -3.86 -10.39 5.57
CA GLY A 92 -3.74 -8.93 5.50
C GLY A 92 -3.45 -8.47 4.06
N GLY A 93 -2.74 -7.35 3.94
CA GLY A 93 -2.29 -6.82 2.65
C GLY A 93 -3.43 -6.38 1.71
N TYR A 94 -3.04 -5.87 0.54
CA TYR A 94 -3.98 -5.52 -0.53
C TYR A 94 -3.24 -5.55 -1.87
N THR A 95 -3.58 -6.54 -2.69
CA THR A 95 -2.92 -6.86 -3.95
C THR A 95 -3.98 -7.11 -5.04
N PRO A 96 -4.75 -6.07 -5.45
CA PRO A 96 -5.69 -6.17 -6.56
C PRO A 96 -4.96 -6.43 -7.88
N ILE A 97 -5.66 -6.91 -8.91
CA ILE A 97 -5.01 -7.36 -10.14
C ILE A 97 -4.25 -6.24 -10.86
N ARG A 98 -4.74 -4.99 -10.81
CA ARG A 98 -4.05 -3.83 -11.40
C ARG A 98 -2.70 -3.57 -10.74
N LYS A 99 -2.62 -3.77 -9.42
CA LYS A 99 -1.37 -3.68 -8.66
C LYS A 99 -0.41 -4.80 -9.03
N VAL A 100 -0.88 -6.03 -9.19
CA VAL A 100 -0.01 -7.13 -9.69
C VAL A 100 0.54 -6.75 -11.07
N TYR A 101 -0.34 -6.35 -11.99
CA TYR A 101 0.00 -6.02 -13.37
C TYR A 101 0.97 -4.83 -13.50
N SER A 102 0.96 -3.89 -12.56
CA SER A 102 1.84 -2.72 -12.61
C SER A 102 3.30 -3.05 -12.27
N TYR A 103 3.58 -4.25 -11.74
CA TYR A 103 4.93 -4.61 -11.33
C TYR A 103 5.92 -4.69 -12.51
N ASN A 104 7.04 -3.98 -12.38
CA ASN A 104 8.16 -4.07 -13.30
C ASN A 104 9.35 -4.75 -12.58
N PRO A 105 9.65 -6.02 -12.87
CA PRO A 105 10.69 -6.76 -12.16
C PRO A 105 12.12 -6.26 -12.44
N ILE A 106 12.33 -5.56 -13.56
CA ILE A 106 13.65 -5.08 -13.99
C ILE A 106 13.50 -3.60 -14.42
N PRO A 107 13.42 -2.65 -13.46
CA PRO A 107 13.35 -1.24 -13.80
C PRO A 107 14.66 -0.78 -14.46
N GLN A 108 14.57 -0.27 -15.70
CA GLN A 108 15.71 0.03 -16.57
C GLN A 108 16.72 1.01 -15.94
N ASP A 109 16.25 1.91 -15.07
CA ASP A 109 17.10 2.96 -14.46
C ASP A 109 17.82 2.49 -13.18
N SER A 110 17.59 1.26 -12.71
CA SER A 110 18.11 0.76 -11.43
C SER A 110 19.31 -0.19 -11.55
N LEU A 111 19.56 -0.74 -12.75
CA LEU A 111 20.49 -1.83 -13.00
C LEU A 111 21.26 -1.63 -14.30
N THR A 112 22.51 -2.09 -14.34
CA THR A 112 23.25 -2.21 -15.59
C THR A 112 22.72 -3.36 -16.45
N ALA A 113 23.04 -3.37 -17.75
CA ALA A 113 22.64 -4.46 -18.64
C ALA A 113 23.21 -5.84 -18.24
N GLU A 114 24.35 -5.89 -17.55
CA GLU A 114 24.90 -7.15 -17.02
C GLU A 114 24.16 -7.60 -15.76
N GLU A 115 23.90 -6.69 -14.82
CA GLU A 115 23.13 -7.00 -13.61
C GLU A 115 21.71 -7.46 -13.93
N ALA A 116 21.08 -6.89 -14.96
CA ALA A 116 19.76 -7.27 -15.43
C ALA A 116 19.67 -8.74 -15.90
N LYS A 117 20.78 -9.35 -16.37
CA LYS A 117 20.79 -10.75 -16.84
C LYS A 117 20.60 -11.76 -15.72
N HIS A 118 20.87 -11.37 -14.47
CA HIS A 118 20.70 -12.25 -13.32
C HIS A 118 19.22 -12.42 -12.92
N PHE A 119 18.30 -11.63 -13.46
CA PHE A 119 16.87 -11.80 -13.17
C PHE A 119 16.29 -12.92 -14.03
N LEU A 120 16.09 -14.09 -13.43
CA LEU A 120 15.60 -15.28 -14.12
C LEU A 120 14.08 -15.26 -14.36
N GLY A 121 13.33 -14.52 -13.54
CA GLY A 121 11.88 -14.41 -13.71
C GLY A 121 11.14 -13.92 -12.47
N VAL A 122 9.81 -14.05 -12.54
CA VAL A 122 8.86 -13.70 -11.47
C VAL A 122 8.07 -14.92 -11.02
N GLN A 123 7.65 -14.93 -9.76
CA GLN A 123 6.72 -15.92 -9.22
C GLN A 123 5.79 -15.25 -8.21
N ALA A 124 4.51 -15.65 -8.22
CA ALA A 124 3.57 -15.34 -7.16
C ALA A 124 3.49 -16.49 -6.14
N ASN A 125 3.42 -16.13 -4.87
CA ASN A 125 3.31 -17.05 -3.75
C ASN A 125 1.87 -17.02 -3.23
N THR A 126 1.35 -18.17 -2.79
CA THR A 126 0.04 -18.27 -2.15
C THR A 126 0.16 -19.13 -0.91
N TRP A 127 0.40 -18.49 0.23
CA TRP A 127 0.43 -19.14 1.52
C TRP A 127 -1.01 -19.48 1.97
N THR A 128 -1.19 -20.61 2.66
CA THR A 128 -2.53 -21.20 2.84
C THR A 128 -3.02 -21.19 4.29
N GLU A 129 -2.48 -20.34 5.16
CA GLU A 129 -2.87 -20.23 6.56
C GLU A 129 -4.36 -19.93 6.73
N TYR A 130 -4.93 -19.13 5.82
CA TYR A 130 -6.34 -18.71 5.80
C TYR A 130 -7.11 -19.27 4.60
N ILE A 131 -6.55 -20.24 3.88
CA ILE A 131 -7.11 -20.81 2.65
C ILE A 131 -7.41 -22.30 2.87
N PRO A 132 -8.58 -22.66 3.44
CA PRO A 132 -8.85 -24.03 3.88
C PRO A 132 -9.28 -24.98 2.76
N THR A 133 -9.64 -24.50 1.57
CA THR A 133 -10.13 -25.35 0.47
C THR A 133 -9.47 -25.02 -0.87
N PRO A 134 -9.42 -25.98 -1.82
CA PRO A 134 -8.97 -25.73 -3.19
C PRO A 134 -9.74 -24.62 -3.91
N GLU A 135 -11.05 -24.53 -3.70
CA GLU A 135 -11.88 -23.49 -4.34
C GLU A 135 -11.55 -22.10 -3.81
N HIS A 136 -11.15 -21.98 -2.53
CA HIS A 136 -10.64 -20.73 -1.99
C HIS A 136 -9.24 -20.42 -2.55
N LEU A 137 -8.38 -21.43 -2.76
CA LEU A 137 -7.09 -21.23 -3.41
C LEU A 137 -7.26 -20.70 -4.84
N GLU A 138 -8.16 -21.28 -5.62
CA GLU A 138 -8.51 -20.81 -6.96
C GLU A 138 -9.03 -19.37 -6.95
N TYR A 139 -9.88 -19.03 -5.97
CA TYR A 139 -10.41 -17.68 -5.78
C TYR A 139 -9.29 -16.67 -5.50
N MET A 140 -8.31 -17.04 -4.68
CA MET A 140 -7.17 -16.18 -4.36
C MET A 140 -6.19 -16.07 -5.54
N MET A 141 -5.96 -17.14 -6.30
CA MET A 141 -4.99 -17.13 -7.39
C MET A 141 -5.51 -16.49 -8.68
N PHE A 142 -6.75 -16.79 -9.07
CA PHE A 142 -7.32 -16.34 -10.33
C PHE A 142 -8.29 -15.19 -10.13
N PRO A 143 -8.21 -14.12 -10.95
CA PRO A 143 -7.44 -14.01 -12.19
C PRO A 143 -6.01 -13.45 -12.06
N ARG A 144 -5.52 -13.13 -10.86
CA ARG A 144 -4.21 -12.48 -10.67
C ARG A 144 -3.04 -13.25 -11.27
N ALA A 145 -3.11 -14.58 -11.33
CA ALA A 145 -2.13 -15.43 -12.02
C ALA A 145 -1.98 -15.10 -13.52
N LEU A 146 -3.02 -14.59 -14.18
CA LEU A 146 -2.94 -14.13 -15.58
C LEU A 146 -2.05 -12.89 -15.71
N ALA A 147 -2.05 -11.99 -14.72
CA ALA A 147 -1.15 -10.84 -14.70
C ALA A 147 0.30 -11.28 -14.54
N VAL A 148 0.57 -12.26 -13.66
CA VAL A 148 1.91 -12.84 -13.47
C VAL A 148 2.43 -13.49 -14.74
N ALA A 149 1.56 -14.20 -15.47
CA ALA A 149 1.91 -14.78 -16.76
C ALA A 149 2.30 -13.71 -17.79
N GLU A 150 1.56 -12.60 -17.89
CA GLU A 150 1.92 -11.49 -18.77
C GLU A 150 3.24 -10.83 -18.34
N ILE A 151 3.47 -10.62 -17.03
CA ILE A 151 4.71 -10.03 -16.50
C ILE A 151 5.93 -10.89 -16.83
N GLY A 152 5.81 -12.22 -16.70
CA GLY A 152 6.90 -13.16 -16.96
C GLY A 152 7.17 -13.43 -18.45
N TRP A 153 6.26 -13.06 -19.35
CA TRP A 153 6.31 -13.43 -20.77
C TRP A 153 6.40 -12.25 -21.73
N THR A 154 5.63 -11.19 -21.50
CA THR A 154 5.49 -10.07 -22.42
C THR A 154 6.48 -8.94 -22.06
N PRO A 155 7.27 -8.43 -23.03
CA PRO A 155 8.19 -7.31 -22.78
C PRO A 155 7.50 -6.10 -22.13
N GLN A 156 8.18 -5.46 -21.18
CA GLN A 156 7.62 -4.39 -20.35
C GLN A 156 7.03 -3.24 -21.16
N GLU A 157 7.67 -2.85 -22.27
CA GLU A 157 7.25 -1.77 -23.16
C GLU A 157 6.01 -2.10 -24.01
N LYS A 158 5.58 -3.36 -24.03
CA LYS A 158 4.37 -3.83 -24.72
C LYS A 158 3.19 -4.05 -23.78
N ARG A 159 3.39 -3.89 -22.47
CA ARG A 159 2.33 -4.07 -21.48
C ARG A 159 1.53 -2.77 -21.33
N ASP A 160 0.22 -2.88 -21.47
CA ASP A 160 -0.73 -1.80 -21.24
C ASP A 160 -1.94 -2.33 -20.47
N TRP A 161 -2.25 -1.67 -19.36
CA TRP A 161 -3.40 -2.02 -18.51
C TRP A 161 -4.73 -1.94 -19.26
N GLN A 162 -4.91 -0.93 -20.11
CA GLN A 162 -6.17 -0.74 -20.83
C GLN A 162 -6.40 -1.80 -21.92
N ASP A 163 -5.33 -2.42 -22.39
CA ASP A 163 -5.35 -3.55 -23.33
C ASP A 163 -5.50 -4.91 -22.59
N PHE A 164 -4.83 -5.08 -21.45
CA PHE A 164 -4.91 -6.29 -20.62
C PHE A 164 -6.27 -6.49 -19.95
N LYS A 165 -6.86 -5.41 -19.41
CA LYS A 165 -8.12 -5.47 -18.65
C LYS A 165 -9.28 -6.12 -19.42
N PRO A 166 -9.58 -5.76 -20.70
CA PRO A 166 -10.59 -6.46 -21.50
C PRO A 166 -10.30 -7.95 -21.69
N ARG A 167 -9.03 -8.35 -21.88
CA ARG A 167 -8.65 -9.76 -22.05
C ARG A 167 -8.88 -10.58 -20.80
N VAL A 168 -8.56 -10.05 -19.62
CA VAL A 168 -8.82 -10.73 -18.35
C VAL A 168 -10.31 -10.91 -18.12
N ASN A 169 -11.11 -9.86 -18.35
CA ASN A 169 -12.57 -9.93 -18.24
C ASN A 169 -13.14 -11.05 -19.13
N ALA A 170 -12.63 -11.18 -20.36
CA ALA A 170 -13.01 -12.27 -21.28
C ALA A 170 -12.53 -13.66 -20.83
N HIS A 171 -11.45 -13.76 -20.05
CA HIS A 171 -10.92 -15.02 -19.53
C HIS A 171 -11.65 -15.56 -18.31
N ILE A 172 -12.27 -14.71 -17.48
CA ILE A 172 -13.06 -15.15 -16.31
C ILE A 172 -14.06 -16.27 -16.66
N PRO A 173 -14.96 -16.11 -17.66
CA PRO A 173 -15.89 -17.19 -18.01
C PRO A 173 -15.21 -18.41 -18.66
N VAL A 174 -13.99 -18.27 -19.20
CA VAL A 174 -13.19 -19.42 -19.67
C VAL A 174 -12.73 -20.26 -18.48
N LEU A 175 -12.15 -19.62 -17.46
CA LEU A 175 -11.72 -20.26 -16.22
C LEU A 175 -12.89 -20.99 -15.54
N GLN A 176 -14.05 -20.34 -15.46
CA GLN A 176 -15.27 -20.95 -14.93
C GLN A 176 -15.71 -22.18 -15.74
N ARG A 177 -15.65 -22.14 -17.09
CA ARG A 177 -15.94 -23.31 -17.94
C ARG A 177 -14.93 -24.44 -17.79
N MET A 178 -13.71 -24.15 -17.35
CA MET A 178 -12.70 -25.16 -16.99
C MET A 178 -12.96 -25.80 -15.62
N GLY A 179 -13.98 -25.33 -14.88
CA GLY A 179 -14.34 -25.83 -13.56
C GLY A 179 -13.61 -25.14 -12.41
N LEU A 180 -12.90 -24.02 -12.66
CA LEU A 180 -12.23 -23.24 -11.62
C LEU A 180 -13.19 -22.24 -10.97
N ASN A 181 -12.88 -21.83 -9.74
CA ASN A 181 -13.58 -20.80 -8.99
C ASN A 181 -12.79 -19.46 -8.93
N PRO A 182 -12.66 -18.69 -10.03
CA PRO A 182 -11.93 -17.43 -10.02
C PRO A 182 -12.69 -16.32 -9.27
N PHE A 183 -11.95 -15.36 -8.71
CA PHE A 183 -12.51 -14.09 -8.25
C PHE A 183 -13.22 -13.36 -9.42
N PRO A 184 -14.50 -12.94 -9.28
CA PRO A 184 -15.30 -12.42 -10.38
C PRO A 184 -14.98 -10.96 -10.78
N LEU A 185 -13.84 -10.42 -10.35
CA LEU A 185 -13.47 -9.00 -10.39
C LEU A 185 -14.34 -8.12 -9.50
N SER A 186 -13.74 -7.08 -8.93
CA SER A 186 -14.42 -6.19 -7.99
C SER A 186 -15.45 -5.29 -8.69
N ASN A 187 -16.52 -4.96 -7.97
CA ASN A 187 -17.43 -3.87 -8.34
C ASN A 187 -16.98 -2.51 -7.77
N GLU A 188 -15.90 -2.50 -6.98
CA GLU A 188 -15.31 -1.29 -6.42
C GLU A 188 -14.40 -0.63 -7.45
N LEU A 189 -14.31 0.69 -7.37
CA LEU A 189 -13.48 1.52 -8.20
C LEU A 189 -12.18 1.84 -7.47
N GLU A 190 -11.09 1.77 -8.21
CA GLU A 190 -9.79 2.25 -7.77
C GLU A 190 -9.68 3.75 -8.08
N PHE A 191 -9.21 4.54 -7.12
CA PHE A 191 -8.96 5.97 -7.28
C PHE A 191 -7.47 6.25 -7.35
N ASP A 192 -7.04 6.92 -8.41
CA ASP A 192 -5.71 7.53 -8.47
C ASP A 192 -5.85 9.03 -8.29
N MET A 193 -4.93 9.61 -7.53
CA MET A 193 -4.86 11.05 -7.30
C MET A 193 -3.54 11.59 -7.81
N VAL A 194 -3.56 12.83 -8.29
CA VAL A 194 -2.36 13.60 -8.62
C VAL A 194 -2.53 14.98 -8.00
N VAL A 195 -1.66 15.30 -7.05
CA VAL A 195 -1.63 16.61 -6.39
C VAL A 195 -0.79 17.57 -7.23
N ASP A 196 -1.42 18.63 -7.73
CA ASP A 196 -0.78 19.71 -8.48
C ASP A 196 -0.66 20.95 -7.59
N THR A 197 0.53 21.16 -7.03
CA THR A 197 0.80 22.29 -6.13
C THR A 197 0.93 23.63 -6.85
N LEU A 198 1.13 23.62 -8.16
CA LEU A 198 1.22 24.84 -8.98
C LEU A 198 -0.18 25.37 -9.30
N GLN A 199 -1.09 24.49 -9.72
CA GLN A 199 -2.49 24.83 -10.00
C GLN A 199 -3.37 24.84 -8.76
N LYS A 200 -2.85 24.34 -7.63
CA LYS A 200 -3.56 24.17 -6.36
C LYS A 200 -4.82 23.32 -6.51
N GLU A 201 -4.64 22.14 -7.09
CA GLU A 201 -5.73 21.20 -7.33
C GLU A 201 -5.27 19.75 -7.19
N ILE A 202 -6.21 18.86 -6.91
CA ILE A 202 -6.04 17.42 -6.98
C ILE A 202 -6.85 16.92 -8.16
N ARG A 203 -6.18 16.23 -9.09
CA ARG A 203 -6.85 15.51 -10.19
C ARG A 203 -7.11 14.08 -9.73
N VAL A 204 -8.35 13.63 -9.88
CA VAL A 204 -8.78 12.30 -9.46
C VAL A 204 -9.21 11.51 -10.69
N THR A 205 -8.61 10.34 -10.88
CA THR A 205 -9.02 9.38 -11.90
C THR A 205 -9.58 8.12 -11.27
N MET A 206 -10.53 7.48 -11.96
CA MET A 206 -11.17 6.25 -11.51
C MET A 206 -10.97 5.15 -12.55
N ASP A 207 -10.65 3.94 -12.10
CA ASP A 207 -10.63 2.74 -12.94
C ASP A 207 -11.45 1.63 -12.28
N ALA A 208 -12.04 0.77 -13.10
CA ALA A 208 -12.76 -0.42 -12.64
C ALA A 208 -12.02 -1.66 -13.15
N GLU A 209 -11.93 -2.70 -12.32
CA GLU A 209 -11.45 -4.01 -12.78
C GLU A 209 -12.37 -4.59 -13.86
N LYS A 210 -13.67 -4.34 -13.76
CA LYS A 210 -14.67 -4.80 -14.73
C LYS A 210 -14.64 -3.98 -16.02
N TYR A 211 -14.81 -4.68 -17.13
CA TYR A 211 -14.84 -4.08 -18.45
C TYR A 211 -15.86 -4.76 -19.39
N PRO A 212 -16.66 -3.99 -20.15
CA PRO A 212 -16.85 -2.55 -20.03
C PRO A 212 -17.58 -2.18 -18.73
N ALA A 213 -17.37 -0.97 -18.22
CA ALA A 213 -18.04 -0.46 -17.03
C ALA A 213 -18.57 0.97 -17.27
N GLU A 214 -19.87 1.18 -17.07
CA GLU A 214 -20.44 2.52 -16.98
C GLU A 214 -20.26 3.03 -15.56
N ILE A 215 -19.34 3.97 -15.35
CA ILE A 215 -19.08 4.56 -14.05
C ILE A 215 -19.88 5.85 -13.92
N ARG A 216 -20.67 6.01 -12.85
CA ARG A 216 -21.32 7.27 -12.51
C ARG A 216 -20.92 7.74 -11.13
N TYR A 217 -20.92 9.05 -10.93
CA TYR A 217 -20.40 9.64 -9.70
C TYR A 217 -21.15 10.89 -9.24
N THR A 218 -20.89 11.27 -8.00
CA THR A 218 -21.22 12.54 -7.36
C THR A 218 -19.97 13.09 -6.67
N THR A 219 -19.97 14.37 -6.31
CA THR A 219 -18.83 15.03 -5.61
C THR A 219 -19.21 15.60 -4.25
N ASP A 220 -20.48 15.46 -3.85
CA ASP A 220 -21.07 15.98 -2.62
C ASP A 220 -21.29 14.90 -1.55
N GLY A 221 -20.93 13.65 -1.85
CA GLY A 221 -21.12 12.51 -0.95
C GLY A 221 -22.44 11.76 -1.11
N SER A 222 -23.33 12.18 -2.01
CA SER A 222 -24.58 11.47 -2.26
C SER A 222 -24.38 10.21 -3.11
N THR A 223 -25.19 9.17 -2.92
CA THR A 223 -25.11 7.96 -3.77
C THR A 223 -25.46 8.30 -5.23
N PRO A 224 -24.63 7.92 -6.22
CA PRO A 224 -24.95 8.17 -7.63
C PRO A 224 -26.19 7.39 -8.06
N THR A 225 -26.91 7.95 -9.02
CA THR A 225 -28.10 7.36 -9.63
C THR A 225 -27.93 7.24 -11.14
N ALA A 226 -28.91 6.65 -11.84
CA ALA A 226 -28.89 6.55 -13.29
C ALA A 226 -28.90 7.91 -14.02
N SER A 227 -29.22 9.01 -13.33
CA SER A 227 -29.14 10.38 -13.88
C SER A 227 -27.86 11.11 -13.48
N SER A 228 -27.04 10.55 -12.59
CA SER A 228 -25.75 11.14 -12.21
C SER A 228 -24.78 11.17 -13.40
N PRO A 229 -23.83 12.13 -13.46
CA PRO A 229 -22.85 12.22 -14.53
C PRO A 229 -22.09 10.91 -14.75
N ILE A 230 -21.88 10.56 -16.03
CA ILE A 230 -21.00 9.46 -16.43
C ILE A 230 -19.56 9.95 -16.34
N TYR A 231 -18.70 9.18 -15.70
CA TYR A 231 -17.28 9.47 -15.64
C TYR A 231 -16.61 9.22 -17.00
N GLN A 232 -15.96 10.25 -17.53
CA GLN A 232 -15.23 10.20 -18.82
C GLN A 232 -13.85 10.84 -18.74
N GLU A 233 -13.67 11.80 -17.83
CA GLU A 233 -12.45 12.61 -17.69
C GLU A 233 -12.10 12.80 -16.21
N PRO A 234 -10.82 13.06 -15.87
CA PRO A 234 -10.41 13.31 -14.49
C PRO A 234 -11.24 14.38 -13.78
N ILE A 235 -11.59 14.14 -12.51
CA ILE A 235 -12.28 15.11 -11.66
C ILE A 235 -11.24 16.04 -11.03
N VAL A 236 -11.41 17.35 -11.19
CA VAL A 236 -10.51 18.36 -10.64
C VAL A 236 -11.11 18.93 -9.35
N VAL A 237 -10.36 18.85 -8.24
CA VAL A 237 -10.77 19.33 -6.92
C VAL A 237 -9.81 20.41 -6.44
N LYS A 238 -10.31 21.64 -6.20
CA LYS A 238 -9.49 22.80 -5.76
C LYS A 238 -9.56 23.12 -4.28
N ASP A 239 -10.57 22.59 -3.62
CA ASP A 239 -10.77 22.67 -2.18
C ASP A 239 -11.08 21.26 -1.71
N SER A 240 -12.34 20.95 -1.40
CA SER A 240 -12.71 19.66 -0.84
C SER A 240 -13.85 19.02 -1.64
N ALA A 241 -13.80 17.71 -1.83
CA ALA A 241 -14.86 16.93 -2.45
C ALA A 241 -15.01 15.57 -1.77
N ARG A 242 -16.24 15.07 -1.74
CA ARG A 242 -16.55 13.69 -1.34
C ARG A 242 -17.07 12.96 -2.57
N ILE A 243 -16.15 12.29 -3.27
CA ILE A 243 -16.48 11.61 -4.51
C ILE A 243 -17.08 10.25 -4.14
N VAL A 244 -18.32 10.00 -4.58
CA VAL A 244 -18.97 8.69 -4.47
C VAL A 244 -19.28 8.22 -5.88
N ALA A 245 -18.80 7.03 -6.24
CA ALA A 245 -18.92 6.50 -7.58
C ALA A 245 -19.30 5.03 -7.58
N GLY A 246 -19.99 4.56 -8.62
CA GLY A 246 -20.42 3.18 -8.73
C GLY A 246 -20.58 2.74 -10.18
N ILE A 247 -20.53 1.43 -10.39
CA ILE A 247 -20.73 0.80 -11.69
C ILE A 247 -22.23 0.64 -11.95
N PHE A 248 -22.67 0.96 -13.16
CA PHE A 248 -24.06 0.81 -13.62
C PHE A 248 -24.16 -0.23 -14.72
N VAL A 249 -25.19 -1.07 -14.64
CA VAL A 249 -25.56 -2.03 -15.69
C VAL A 249 -27.05 -1.86 -15.97
N ASN A 250 -27.42 -1.59 -17.22
CA ASN A 250 -28.81 -1.33 -17.62
C ASN A 250 -29.51 -0.26 -16.76
N GLY A 251 -28.78 0.81 -16.40
CA GLY A 251 -29.28 1.88 -15.55
C GLY A 251 -29.43 1.53 -14.06
N GLN A 252 -28.98 0.36 -13.63
CA GLN A 252 -29.00 -0.04 -12.22
C GLN A 252 -27.59 -0.01 -11.62
N LEU A 253 -27.47 0.71 -10.50
CA LEU A 253 -26.27 0.69 -9.66
C LEU A 253 -26.00 -0.74 -9.22
N GLN A 254 -24.78 -1.21 -9.45
CA GLN A 254 -24.32 -2.50 -8.91
C GLN A 254 -24.20 -2.43 -7.38
N ASP A 255 -24.05 -3.57 -6.73
CA ASP A 255 -24.17 -3.77 -5.28
C ASP A 255 -23.35 -2.82 -4.38
N ARG A 256 -22.37 -2.07 -4.92
CA ARG A 256 -21.44 -1.24 -4.15
C ARG A 256 -21.16 0.11 -4.80
N VAL A 257 -20.85 1.07 -3.93
CA VAL A 257 -20.21 2.33 -4.30
C VAL A 257 -18.82 2.38 -3.68
N SER A 258 -17.92 3.09 -4.35
CA SER A 258 -16.61 3.43 -3.83
C SER A 258 -16.57 4.92 -3.52
N GLU A 259 -15.92 5.26 -2.43
CA GLU A 259 -15.87 6.61 -1.91
C GLU A 259 -14.43 7.07 -1.74
N GLN A 260 -14.15 8.29 -2.20
CA GLN A 260 -12.88 8.96 -2.01
C GLN A 260 -13.10 10.37 -1.48
N ARG A 261 -12.52 10.66 -0.31
CA ARG A 261 -12.41 12.02 0.21
C ARG A 261 -11.17 12.68 -0.37
N VAL A 262 -11.31 13.91 -0.84
CA VAL A 262 -10.24 14.69 -1.47
C VAL A 262 -10.25 16.08 -0.87
N ASP A 263 -9.11 16.52 -0.34
CA ASP A 263 -9.00 17.83 0.31
C ASP A 263 -7.67 18.47 -0.12
N TYR A 264 -7.73 19.50 -0.98
CA TYR A 264 -6.61 20.38 -1.23
C TYR A 264 -6.55 21.43 -0.11
N HIS A 265 -5.73 21.16 0.92
CA HIS A 265 -5.76 21.90 2.17
C HIS A 265 -4.51 22.78 2.40
N LYS A 266 -4.53 23.63 3.44
CA LYS A 266 -3.50 24.65 3.70
C LYS A 266 -2.12 24.09 4.06
N GLY A 267 -2.03 22.79 4.41
CA GLY A 267 -0.79 22.10 4.75
C GLY A 267 0.01 21.63 3.53
N ILE A 268 -0.63 21.50 2.37
CA ILE A 268 0.02 20.98 1.17
C ILE A 268 1.17 21.90 0.74
N GLY A 269 2.35 21.31 0.56
CA GLY A 269 3.58 22.01 0.17
C GLY A 269 4.18 22.88 1.28
N LYS A 270 3.72 22.75 2.53
CA LYS A 270 4.31 23.40 3.70
C LYS A 270 5.45 22.58 4.29
N ASN A 271 6.14 23.17 5.26
CA ASN A 271 7.25 22.52 5.94
C ASN A 271 6.76 21.82 7.20
N ILE A 272 7.28 20.61 7.45
CA ILE A 272 7.05 19.86 8.68
C ILE A 272 8.38 19.52 9.35
N ARG A 273 8.38 19.56 10.68
CA ARG A 273 9.47 19.06 11.52
C ARG A 273 8.95 18.11 12.57
N PHE A 274 9.75 17.12 12.95
CA PHE A 274 9.38 16.12 13.94
C PHE A 274 10.20 16.33 15.21
N ASN A 275 9.51 16.41 16.35
CA ASN A 275 10.10 16.37 17.67
C ASN A 275 10.27 14.92 18.15
N SER A 276 9.46 14.00 17.63
CA SER A 276 9.60 12.55 17.85
C SER A 276 10.47 11.87 16.79
N ARG A 277 10.90 10.64 17.08
CA ARG A 277 11.70 9.83 16.17
C ARG A 277 10.80 9.25 15.07
N LEU A 278 11.21 9.42 13.82
CA LEU A 278 10.61 8.74 12.67
C LEU A 278 11.06 7.28 12.59
N TYR A 279 10.15 6.40 12.16
CA TYR A 279 10.46 5.02 11.85
C TYR A 279 10.78 4.87 10.36
N PRO A 280 12.03 4.56 9.98
CA PRO A 280 12.45 4.59 8.58
C PRO A 280 11.79 3.50 7.70
N GLY A 281 11.22 2.46 8.29
CA GLY A 281 10.60 1.36 7.54
C GLY A 281 9.23 1.69 6.94
N TYR A 282 8.55 2.73 7.42
CA TYR A 282 7.20 3.11 6.97
C TYR A 282 7.08 4.63 6.80
N MET A 283 7.89 5.18 5.89
CA MET A 283 7.95 6.63 5.65
C MET A 283 6.86 7.16 4.70
N ALA A 284 6.09 6.29 4.04
CA ALA A 284 5.14 6.68 2.99
C ALA A 284 5.82 7.56 1.92
N GLY A 285 5.24 8.73 1.60
CA GLY A 285 5.82 9.75 0.71
C GLY A 285 7.05 10.50 1.27
N GLY A 286 7.64 10.05 2.37
CA GLY A 286 8.81 10.66 3.00
C GLY A 286 8.44 11.63 4.13
N MET A 287 9.28 12.65 4.36
CA MET A 287 9.12 13.58 5.49
C MET A 287 7.78 14.34 5.46
N ASN A 288 7.28 14.66 4.28
CA ASN A 288 6.06 15.46 4.09
C ASN A 288 4.81 14.60 3.91
N ALA A 289 4.90 13.27 4.07
CA ALA A 289 3.84 12.35 3.69
C ALA A 289 2.47 12.64 4.31
N ILE A 290 2.43 13.26 5.49
CA ILE A 290 1.16 13.55 6.20
C ILE A 290 0.60 14.95 5.91
N ILE A 291 1.20 15.66 4.95
CA ILE A 291 0.76 16.97 4.46
C ILE A 291 0.98 17.08 2.94
N ASP A 292 0.95 15.97 2.21
CA ASP A 292 1.26 15.94 0.77
C ASP A 292 0.02 15.93 -0.13
N GLY A 293 -1.17 15.89 0.47
CA GLY A 293 -2.47 15.87 -0.21
C GLY A 293 -2.97 14.48 -0.58
N TYR A 294 -2.21 13.42 -0.31
CA TYR A 294 -2.62 12.05 -0.63
C TYR A 294 -3.24 11.34 0.57
N ARG A 295 -4.47 10.82 0.39
CA ARG A 295 -5.16 10.03 1.40
C ARG A 295 -4.78 8.55 1.32
N GLY A 296 -4.82 7.89 2.47
CA GLY A 296 -4.50 6.48 2.62
C GLY A 296 -5.63 5.54 2.21
N GLY A 297 -5.26 4.45 1.55
CA GLY A 297 -6.15 3.38 1.10
C GLY A 297 -6.32 2.26 2.12
N LEU A 298 -6.57 1.05 1.63
CA LEU A 298 -6.95 -0.11 2.44
C LEU A 298 -5.76 -0.89 3.04
N THR A 299 -4.52 -0.48 2.75
CA THR A 299 -3.32 -1.15 3.25
C THR A 299 -2.24 -0.13 3.60
N TYR A 300 -1.49 -0.38 4.66
CA TYR A 300 -0.31 0.43 5.00
C TYR A 300 0.86 0.25 4.00
N LEU A 301 0.73 -0.67 3.04
CA LEU A 301 1.71 -0.94 1.98
C LEU A 301 1.50 -0.11 0.70
N ASP A 302 0.52 0.80 0.70
CA ASP A 302 0.21 1.69 -0.44
C ASP A 302 1.11 2.94 -0.49
N GLN A 303 2.06 3.06 0.44
CA GLN A 303 2.95 4.21 0.63
C GLN A 303 2.22 5.52 0.93
N ARG A 304 1.00 5.45 1.46
CA ARG A 304 0.20 6.61 1.90
C ARG A 304 0.04 6.71 3.41
N TRP A 305 0.44 5.67 4.14
CA TRP A 305 0.37 5.65 5.61
C TRP A 305 1.77 5.76 6.21
N GLN A 306 2.03 6.84 6.95
CA GLN A 306 3.29 7.01 7.68
C GLN A 306 3.19 6.33 9.06
N GLY A 307 4.13 5.43 9.36
CA GLY A 307 4.10 4.55 10.52
C GLY A 307 5.07 4.96 11.64
N TYR A 308 4.67 4.72 12.88
CA TYR A 308 5.43 5.09 14.08
C TYR A 308 5.36 4.00 15.15
N THR A 309 6.49 3.66 15.76
CA THR A 309 6.57 2.76 16.94
C THR A 309 6.59 3.51 18.27
N ASP A 310 6.83 4.82 18.22
CA ASP A 310 6.76 5.76 19.35
C ASP A 310 5.56 6.70 19.15
N ASN A 311 5.40 7.70 20.02
CA ASN A 311 4.43 8.78 19.83
C ASN A 311 4.76 9.60 18.57
N LEU A 312 3.73 10.15 17.94
CA LEU A 312 3.88 11.24 16.98
C LEU A 312 3.94 12.56 17.74
N ASP A 313 4.94 13.39 17.44
CA ASP A 313 4.98 14.81 17.79
C ASP A 313 5.63 15.57 16.62
N CYS A 314 4.83 16.29 15.84
CA CYS A 314 5.29 17.06 14.70
C CYS A 314 4.73 18.49 14.72
N ILE A 315 5.45 19.40 14.07
CA ILE A 315 5.07 20.82 13.91
C ILE A 315 5.08 21.14 12.41
N ILE A 316 3.94 21.59 11.92
CA ILE A 316 3.72 22.08 10.56
C ILE A 316 3.82 23.61 10.59
N ASP A 317 4.72 24.19 9.78
CA ASP A 317 4.85 25.64 9.59
C ASP A 317 4.11 26.04 8.31
N LEU A 318 2.98 26.72 8.48
CA LEU A 318 2.13 27.22 7.39
C LEU A 318 2.80 28.38 6.62
N GLY A 319 3.92 28.91 7.11
CA GLY A 319 4.71 29.98 6.51
C GLY A 319 4.24 31.38 6.91
N GLU A 320 2.95 31.55 7.17
CA GLU A 320 2.32 32.78 7.63
C GLU A 320 1.21 32.51 8.63
N VAL A 321 0.79 33.55 9.35
CA VAL A 321 -0.35 33.45 10.28
C VAL A 321 -1.65 33.44 9.47
N MET A 322 -2.44 32.38 9.61
CA MET A 322 -3.70 32.18 8.90
C MET A 322 -4.83 31.80 9.86
N ASP A 323 -6.06 32.05 9.43
CA ASP A 323 -7.26 31.54 10.09
C ASP A 323 -7.41 30.04 9.80
N LEU A 324 -7.63 29.24 10.84
CA LEU A 324 -7.84 27.80 10.78
C LEU A 324 -9.21 27.49 11.38
N HIS A 325 -10.05 26.75 10.65
CA HIS A 325 -11.40 26.45 11.09
C HIS A 325 -11.61 24.98 11.46
N GLN A 326 -10.79 24.11 10.86
CA GLN A 326 -10.83 22.68 11.14
C GLN A 326 -9.44 22.08 10.91
N VAL A 327 -9.12 21.07 11.71
CA VAL A 327 -7.99 20.17 11.46
C VAL A 327 -8.49 18.74 11.63
N SER A 328 -8.13 17.84 10.73
CA SER A 328 -8.40 16.42 10.89
C SER A 328 -7.16 15.57 10.62
N SER A 329 -7.17 14.36 11.17
CA SER A 329 -6.21 13.33 10.81
C SER A 329 -6.89 11.97 10.85
N LYS A 330 -6.60 11.11 9.87
CA LYS A 330 -7.19 9.76 9.79
C LYS A 330 -6.12 8.71 10.08
N TRP A 331 -6.53 7.70 10.85
CA TRP A 331 -5.64 6.70 11.42
C TRP A 331 -6.17 5.30 11.17
N MET A 332 -5.27 4.34 10.91
CA MET A 332 -5.60 2.94 10.65
C MET A 332 -5.41 2.08 11.90
N GLN A 333 -6.26 1.06 12.06
CA GLN A 333 -6.02 -0.09 12.92
C GLN A 333 -6.17 -1.38 12.11
N LEU A 334 -5.22 -2.30 12.27
CA LEU A 334 -5.26 -3.68 11.79
C LEU A 334 -4.42 -4.52 12.75
N LYS A 335 -5.08 -5.36 13.56
CA LYS A 335 -4.44 -6.02 14.72
C LYS A 335 -3.37 -7.05 14.33
N GLY A 336 -3.59 -7.79 13.24
CA GLY A 336 -2.67 -8.82 12.74
C GLY A 336 -1.20 -8.36 12.66
N PRO A 337 -0.90 -7.27 11.93
CA PRO A 337 0.44 -6.66 11.84
C PRO A 337 0.77 -5.71 13.00
N TRP A 338 0.04 -5.75 14.13
CA TRP A 338 0.27 -4.89 15.29
C TRP A 338 0.11 -3.38 15.00
N VAL A 339 -0.85 -3.01 14.16
CA VAL A 339 -1.21 -1.62 13.87
C VAL A 339 -2.45 -1.23 14.69
N PHE A 340 -2.36 -0.17 15.48
CA PHE A 340 -3.39 0.28 16.42
C PHE A 340 -3.76 1.74 16.20
N GLN A 341 -4.97 2.12 16.63
CA GLN A 341 -5.30 3.53 16.81
C GLN A 341 -4.41 4.17 17.89
N PRO A 342 -4.03 5.46 17.77
CA PRO A 342 -3.43 6.17 18.88
C PRO A 342 -4.43 6.28 20.04
N GLU A 343 -3.95 6.21 21.28
CA GLU A 343 -4.81 6.33 22.48
C GLU A 343 -5.59 7.65 22.46
N GLN A 344 -4.95 8.71 21.97
CA GLN A 344 -5.53 10.02 21.74
C GLN A 344 -4.71 10.81 20.74
N VAL A 345 -5.35 11.77 20.09
CA VAL A 345 -4.73 12.81 19.27
C VAL A 345 -4.98 14.17 19.93
N GLU A 346 -3.96 15.02 19.96
CA GLU A 346 -4.01 16.40 20.42
C GLU A 346 -3.49 17.32 19.33
N ILE A 347 -4.10 18.49 19.18
CA ILE A 347 -3.54 19.57 18.37
C ILE A 347 -3.25 20.81 19.22
N LEU A 348 -2.18 21.52 18.87
CA LEU A 348 -1.83 22.80 19.45
C LEU A 348 -1.54 23.82 18.36
N THR A 349 -1.90 25.08 18.60
CA THR A 349 -1.64 26.17 17.66
C THR A 349 -0.66 27.18 18.25
N SER A 350 0.11 27.83 17.38
CA SER A 350 1.00 28.92 17.75
C SER A 350 1.15 29.94 16.62
N GLU A 351 1.26 31.23 16.96
CA GLU A 351 1.63 32.28 15.99
C GLU A 351 3.15 32.48 15.92
N ASP A 352 3.89 32.23 17.01
CA ASP A 352 5.31 32.55 17.15
C ASP A 352 6.26 31.34 17.09
N GLY A 353 5.70 30.12 17.11
CA GLY A 353 6.45 28.86 17.06
C GLY A 353 7.16 28.50 18.38
N LYS A 354 6.88 29.23 19.46
CA LYS A 354 7.45 29.05 20.80
C LYS A 354 6.37 28.73 21.82
N ASN A 355 5.28 29.50 21.82
CA ASN A 355 4.17 29.36 22.73
C ASN A 355 3.03 28.62 22.02
N PHE A 356 2.79 27.38 22.41
CA PHE A 356 1.73 26.55 21.85
C PHE A 356 0.54 26.46 22.81
N THR A 357 -0.66 26.62 22.28
CA THR A 357 -1.93 26.48 23.01
C THR A 357 -2.67 25.26 22.52
N SER A 358 -3.00 24.34 23.42
CA SER A 358 -3.82 23.17 23.10
C SER A 358 -5.22 23.58 22.67
N GLN A 359 -5.70 23.02 21.56
CA GLN A 359 -7.05 23.27 21.04
C GLN A 359 -7.98 22.07 21.23
N GLY A 360 -7.50 21.01 21.88
CA GLY A 360 -8.31 19.86 22.25
C GLY A 360 -7.54 18.56 22.18
N VAL A 361 -8.08 17.56 22.87
CA VAL A 361 -7.61 16.17 22.86
C VAL A 361 -8.81 15.29 22.56
N ILE A 362 -8.69 14.43 21.55
CA ILE A 362 -9.72 13.47 21.17
C ILE A 362 -9.18 12.05 21.43
N PRO A 363 -9.78 11.27 22.35
CA PRO A 363 -9.38 9.89 22.58
C PRO A 363 -9.88 8.96 21.45
N THR A 364 -9.25 7.79 21.31
CA THR A 364 -9.78 6.74 20.43
C THR A 364 -11.13 6.23 20.91
N THR A 365 -12.01 5.94 19.94
CA THR A 365 -13.28 5.22 20.16
C THR A 365 -13.18 3.75 19.76
N VAL A 366 -12.08 3.37 19.11
CA VAL A 366 -11.85 2.01 18.62
C VAL A 366 -11.20 1.17 19.71
N SER A 367 -11.80 0.02 20.00
CA SER A 367 -11.19 -0.97 20.88
C SER A 367 -9.93 -1.55 20.23
N ARG A 368 -8.82 -1.59 20.98
CA ARG A 368 -7.58 -2.27 20.57
C ARG A 368 -7.76 -3.77 20.32
N GLU A 369 -8.82 -4.35 20.86
CA GLU A 369 -9.10 -5.77 20.67
C GLU A 369 -9.79 -6.07 19.34
N ASN A 370 -10.32 -5.04 18.66
CA ASN A 370 -10.98 -5.20 17.39
C ASN A 370 -9.96 -5.67 16.32
N PRO A 371 -10.16 -6.85 15.71
CA PRO A 371 -9.23 -7.42 14.74
C PRO A 371 -9.37 -6.82 13.33
N ASP A 372 -10.49 -6.16 13.05
CA ASP A 372 -10.87 -5.71 11.71
C ASP A 372 -10.03 -4.50 11.27
N LEU A 373 -9.96 -4.30 9.95
CA LEU A 373 -9.43 -3.08 9.36
C LEU A 373 -10.37 -1.91 9.68
N ILE A 374 -9.91 -0.98 10.51
CA ILE A 374 -10.70 0.17 10.95
C ILE A 374 -9.96 1.46 10.70
N PHE A 375 -10.70 2.48 10.29
CA PHE A 375 -10.23 3.85 10.20
C PHE A 375 -10.99 4.73 11.20
N GLN A 376 -10.28 5.57 11.93
CA GLN A 376 -10.87 6.63 12.74
C GLN A 376 -10.30 7.98 12.28
N GLU A 377 -11.19 8.93 12.03
CA GLU A 377 -10.81 10.33 11.82
C GLU A 377 -10.96 11.12 13.13
N TYR A 378 -9.96 11.92 13.46
CA TYR A 378 -9.92 12.80 14.63
C TYR A 378 -10.08 14.23 14.13
N THR A 379 -11.27 14.82 14.31
CA THR A 379 -11.62 16.13 13.75
C THR A 379 -11.77 17.17 14.86
N PHE A 380 -10.99 18.24 14.75
CA PHE A 380 -11.01 19.38 15.65
C PHE A 380 -11.63 20.56 14.91
N ASN A 381 -12.67 21.15 15.50
CA ASN A 381 -13.34 22.34 14.96
C ASN A 381 -13.03 23.53 15.86
N GLY A 382 -12.76 24.68 15.25
CA GLY A 382 -12.49 25.91 15.99
C GLY A 382 -12.42 27.13 15.10
N ASN A 383 -11.93 28.22 15.67
CA ASN A 383 -11.62 29.44 14.93
C ASN A 383 -10.30 29.95 15.51
N TRP A 384 -9.19 29.44 14.97
CA TRP A 384 -7.86 29.71 15.48
C TRP A 384 -7.10 30.57 14.51
N LYS A 385 -6.24 31.44 15.04
CA LYS A 385 -5.26 32.18 14.25
C LYS A 385 -3.89 31.58 14.55
N ALA A 386 -3.23 31.04 13.54
CA ALA A 386 -2.00 30.27 13.74
C ALA A 386 -1.07 30.29 12.53
N ARG A 387 0.23 30.25 12.77
CA ARG A 387 1.25 29.92 11.76
C ARG A 387 1.74 28.49 11.91
N TYR A 388 1.83 28.00 13.15
CA TYR A 388 2.32 26.68 13.46
C TYR A 388 1.20 25.82 14.03
N LEU A 389 1.07 24.62 13.50
CA LEU A 389 0.20 23.57 14.01
C LEU A 389 1.08 22.44 14.53
N GLN A 390 0.97 22.12 15.81
CA GLN A 390 1.59 20.94 16.40
C GLN A 390 0.55 19.81 16.49
N VAL A 391 0.89 18.63 16.00
CA VAL A 391 0.06 17.42 16.12
C VAL A 391 0.78 16.42 17.00
N LYS A 392 0.08 15.93 18.02
CA LYS A 392 0.58 14.88 18.92
C LYS A 392 -0.36 13.69 18.90
N ALA A 393 0.20 12.48 18.80
CA ALA A 393 -0.56 11.25 18.96
C ALA A 393 0.17 10.28 19.89
N LYS A 394 -0.55 9.77 20.89
CA LYS A 394 0.00 8.87 21.89
C LYS A 394 -0.10 7.42 21.43
N ASN A 395 1.04 6.76 21.24
CA ASN A 395 1.09 5.35 20.86
C ASN A 395 0.76 4.43 22.06
N SER A 396 -0.13 3.46 21.85
CA SER A 396 -0.52 2.44 22.82
C SER A 396 -1.10 1.23 22.07
N PRO A 397 -0.61 -0.01 22.29
CA PRO A 397 0.38 -0.43 23.27
C PRO A 397 1.83 -0.16 22.85
N LYS A 398 2.74 -0.15 23.82
CA LYS A 398 4.17 -0.01 23.56
C LYS A 398 4.67 -1.14 22.64
N GLY A 399 5.37 -0.77 21.57
CA GLY A 399 5.87 -1.70 20.55
C GLY A 399 4.88 -1.97 19.41
N GLY A 400 3.64 -1.52 19.52
CA GLY A 400 2.71 -1.46 18.39
C GLY A 400 3.01 -0.26 17.47
N PHE A 401 2.50 -0.35 16.25
CA PHE A 401 2.55 0.76 15.29
C PHE A 401 1.28 1.61 15.39
N ILE A 402 1.42 2.92 15.21
CA ILE A 402 0.33 3.82 14.81
C ILE A 402 0.61 4.32 13.39
N PHE A 403 -0.42 4.41 12.55
CA PHE A 403 -0.31 4.85 11.16
C PHE A 403 -1.31 5.97 10.88
N VAL A 404 -0.80 7.08 10.34
CA VAL A 404 -1.58 8.24 9.88
C VAL A 404 -1.37 8.43 8.39
N ASP A 405 -2.43 8.77 7.67
CA ASP A 405 -2.31 9.12 6.25
C ASP A 405 -2.01 10.60 6.08
N GLU A 406 -2.94 11.48 6.45
CA GLU A 406 -2.90 12.91 6.14
C GLU A 406 -3.44 13.75 7.29
N VAL A 407 -2.80 14.88 7.56
CA VAL A 407 -3.27 15.95 8.45
C VAL A 407 -3.86 17.06 7.60
N VAL A 408 -5.19 17.11 7.54
CA VAL A 408 -5.91 18.10 6.73
C VAL A 408 -6.17 19.36 7.53
N ILE A 409 -5.91 20.52 6.92
CA ILE A 409 -5.91 21.83 7.57
C ILE A 409 -6.77 22.80 6.75
N TRP A 410 -7.98 23.11 7.23
CA TRP A 410 -8.94 23.96 6.53
C TRP A 410 -8.88 25.43 6.94
#